data_AF-R6E947-F1
#
_entry.id   AF-R6E947-F1
#
_cell.length_a   1.000
_cell.length_b   1.000
_cell.length_c   1.000
_cell.angle_alpha   90.00
_cell.angle_beta   90.00
_cell.angle_gamma   90.00
#
_symmetry.space_group_name_H-M   'P 1'
#
loop_
_entity.id
_entity.type
_entity.pdbx_description
1 polymer ?
#
loop_
_entity_poly.entity_id
_entity_poly.type
_entity_poly.pdbx_seq_one_letter_code
_entity_poly.pdbx_strand_id
1 'polypeptide(L)'
;MPLRSDDTDFLQKLKAEIPTFLHFLQHRQLFTEKESRMWFDPKRLETDALRKIIRSNRNRLEIEMAELLLDIMAKMEVETVSFCLNDIIPLLVCSQVRVEKSQVRKVVQECWKLAPVSNSLSYTTYQYDYNHECHYSPVRRIGRYYTVSKVQLETL
;
A
#
# COMPACT_ATOMS: atom_id res chain seq x y z
N MET A 1 -17.68 -40.49 -16.81
CA MET A 1 -18.86 -40.68 -17.67
C MET A 1 -18.68 -42.00 -18.41
N PRO A 2 -19.56 -43.00 -18.26
CA PRO A 2 -19.49 -44.23 -19.06
C PRO A 2 -19.81 -43.94 -20.54
N LEU A 3 -19.20 -44.70 -21.46
CA LEU A 3 -19.49 -44.63 -22.89
C LEU A 3 -20.95 -45.04 -23.12
N ARG A 4 -21.70 -44.27 -23.91
CA ARG A 4 -23.13 -44.50 -24.18
C ARG A 4 -23.38 -45.64 -25.18
N SER A 5 -22.37 -46.00 -25.98
CA SER A 5 -22.43 -47.05 -27.00
C SER A 5 -21.03 -47.57 -27.28
N ASP A 6 -20.90 -48.87 -27.57
CA ASP A 6 -19.63 -49.45 -28.03
C ASP A 6 -19.33 -49.02 -29.45
N ASP A 7 -18.11 -48.53 -29.66
CA ASP A 7 -17.58 -48.07 -30.94
C ASP A 7 -16.34 -48.91 -31.27
N THR A 8 -16.44 -49.76 -32.29
CA THR A 8 -15.37 -50.68 -32.68
C THR A 8 -14.10 -49.97 -33.15
N ASP A 9 -14.24 -48.74 -33.65
CA ASP A 9 -13.12 -47.94 -34.16
C ASP A 9 -12.55 -46.98 -33.10
N PHE A 10 -13.00 -47.07 -31.84
CA PHE A 10 -12.62 -46.15 -30.78
C PHE A 10 -11.11 -46.02 -30.60
N LEU A 11 -10.37 -47.13 -30.69
CA LEU A 11 -8.90 -47.13 -30.60
C LEU A 11 -8.25 -46.36 -31.76
N GLN A 12 -8.80 -46.45 -32.97
CA GLN A 12 -8.29 -45.73 -34.14
C GLN A 12 -8.61 -44.24 -34.05
N LYS A 13 -9.81 -43.89 -33.57
CA LYS A 13 -10.21 -42.50 -33.30
C LYS A 13 -9.30 -41.85 -32.26
N LEU A 14 -8.99 -42.54 -31.16
CA LEU A 14 -8.01 -42.10 -30.15
C LEU A 14 -6.62 -41.85 -30.76
N LYS A 15 -6.14 -42.77 -31.61
CA LYS A 15 -4.85 -42.60 -32.29
C LYS A 15 -4.85 -41.40 -33.24
N ALA A 16 -5.95 -41.15 -33.95
CA ALA A 16 -6.10 -40.01 -34.84
C ALA A 16 -6.28 -38.67 -34.09
N GLU A 17 -6.81 -38.72 -32.87
CA GLU A 17 -6.99 -37.55 -32.01
C GLU A 17 -5.66 -37.04 -31.45
N ILE A 18 -4.68 -37.91 -31.17
CA ILE A 18 -3.36 -37.50 -30.63
C ILE A 18 -2.68 -36.41 -31.50
N PRO A 19 -2.49 -36.59 -32.83
CA PRO A 19 -1.95 -35.54 -33.69
C PRO A 19 -2.79 -34.25 -33.69
N THR A 20 -4.12 -34.40 -33.68
CA THR A 20 -5.07 -33.28 -33.70
C THR A 20 -4.96 -32.46 -32.41
N PHE A 21 -4.84 -33.14 -31.27
CA PHE A 21 -4.65 -32.53 -29.96
C PHE A 21 -3.31 -31.83 -29.86
N LEU A 22 -2.22 -32.43 -30.35
CA LEU A 22 -0.91 -31.78 -30.38
C LEU A 22 -0.92 -30.52 -31.26
N HIS A 23 -1.56 -30.59 -32.43
CA HIS A 23 -1.74 -29.44 -33.30
C HIS A 23 -2.51 -28.32 -32.60
N PHE A 24 -3.62 -28.65 -31.91
CA PHE A 24 -4.36 -27.69 -31.10
C PHE A 24 -3.49 -27.06 -30.01
N LEU A 25 -2.73 -27.86 -29.26
CA LEU A 25 -1.88 -27.34 -28.18
C LEU A 25 -0.81 -26.35 -28.69
N GLN A 26 -0.27 -26.58 -29.89
CA GLN A 26 0.75 -25.73 -30.51
C GLN A 26 0.20 -24.44 -31.12
N HIS A 27 -1.00 -24.48 -31.71
CA HIS A 27 -1.57 -23.35 -32.46
C HIS A 27 -2.67 -22.59 -31.71
N ARG A 28 -3.07 -23.05 -30.52
CA ARG A 28 -4.06 -22.33 -29.73
C ARG A 28 -3.53 -20.94 -29.34
N GLN A 29 -4.41 -19.96 -29.40
CA GLN A 29 -4.13 -18.66 -28.80
C GLN A 29 -4.21 -18.82 -27.27
N LEU A 30 -3.12 -18.46 -26.60
CA LEU A 30 -3.10 -18.36 -25.14
C LEU A 30 -3.86 -17.10 -24.72
N PHE A 31 -4.75 -17.23 -23.74
CA PHE A 31 -5.51 -16.10 -23.20
C PHE A 31 -4.62 -15.04 -22.52
N THR A 32 -3.39 -15.43 -22.14
CA THR A 32 -2.47 -14.58 -21.38
C THR A 32 -1.19 -14.37 -22.15
N GLU A 33 -0.86 -13.10 -22.36
CA GLU A 33 0.39 -12.67 -22.95
C GLU A 33 1.47 -12.55 -21.89
N LYS A 34 2.74 -12.76 -22.27
CA LYS A 34 3.87 -12.69 -21.35
C LYS A 34 4.17 -11.23 -20.99
N GLU A 35 3.46 -10.70 -20.01
CA GLU A 35 3.61 -9.31 -19.54
C GLU A 35 4.71 -9.15 -18.48
N SER A 36 5.02 -10.21 -17.73
CA SER A 36 6.02 -10.18 -16.65
C SER A 36 6.79 -11.50 -16.52
N ARG A 37 7.71 -11.59 -15.54
CA ARG A 37 8.35 -12.86 -15.15
C ARG A 37 7.32 -13.92 -14.77
N MET A 38 6.20 -13.49 -14.19
CA MET A 38 5.08 -14.36 -13.82
C MET A 38 4.12 -14.62 -14.97
N TRP A 39 4.42 -14.17 -16.20
CA TRP A 39 3.56 -14.30 -17.39
C TRP A 39 2.20 -13.56 -17.34
N PHE A 40 1.92 -12.80 -16.27
CA PHE A 40 0.70 -12.00 -16.13
C PHE A 40 1.04 -10.61 -15.56
N ASP A 41 0.21 -9.61 -15.83
CA ASP A 41 0.22 -8.32 -15.12
C ASP A 41 -0.01 -8.57 -13.62
N PRO A 42 0.91 -8.11 -12.74
CA PRO A 42 0.74 -8.19 -11.29
C PRO A 42 -0.61 -7.67 -10.79
N LYS A 43 -1.23 -6.69 -11.47
CA LYS A 43 -2.56 -6.19 -11.11
C LYS A 43 -3.66 -7.25 -11.20
N ARG A 44 -3.52 -8.25 -12.09
CA ARG A 44 -4.45 -9.39 -12.18
C ARG A 44 -4.39 -10.30 -10.96
N LEU A 45 -3.29 -10.26 -10.21
CA LEU A 45 -3.08 -11.03 -8.98
C LEU A 45 -3.49 -10.23 -7.73
N GLU A 46 -3.94 -8.99 -7.89
CA GLU A 46 -4.37 -8.14 -6.79
C GLU A 46 -5.69 -8.67 -6.21
N THR A 47 -5.59 -9.28 -5.04
CA THR A 47 -6.72 -9.82 -4.29
C THR A 47 -6.81 -9.16 -2.93
N ASP A 48 -8.00 -9.19 -2.31
CA ASP A 48 -8.17 -8.63 -0.95
C ASP A 48 -7.29 -9.34 0.08
N ALA A 49 -7.04 -10.64 -0.09
CA ALA A 49 -6.12 -11.40 0.75
C ALA A 49 -4.68 -10.88 0.59
N LEU A 50 -4.22 -10.67 -0.65
CA LEU A 50 -2.90 -10.12 -0.92
C LEU A 50 -2.74 -8.70 -0.34
N ARG A 51 -3.77 -7.84 -0.50
CA ARG A 51 -3.79 -6.50 0.12
C ARG A 51 -3.63 -6.58 1.62
N LYS A 52 -4.37 -7.48 2.30
CA LYS A 52 -4.23 -7.71 3.74
C LYS A 52 -2.81 -8.13 4.11
N ILE A 53 -2.19 -9.06 3.39
CA ILE A 53 -0.80 -9.49 3.67
C ILE A 53 0.18 -8.33 3.53
N ILE A 54 0.06 -7.54 2.45
CA ILE A 54 0.91 -6.36 2.23
C ILE A 54 0.75 -5.37 3.39
N ARG A 55 -0.49 -5.10 3.81
CA ARG A 55 -0.79 -4.23 4.96
C ARG A 55 -0.20 -4.77 6.26
N SER A 56 -0.34 -6.06 6.53
CA SER A 56 0.17 -6.71 7.74
C SER A 56 1.70 -6.80 7.77
N ASN A 57 2.38 -6.75 6.62
CA ASN A 57 3.83 -6.77 6.53
C ASN A 57 4.46 -5.37 6.62
N ARG A 58 3.65 -4.31 6.77
CA ARG A 58 4.17 -2.95 6.87
C ARG A 58 5.06 -2.77 8.09
N ASN A 59 5.96 -1.80 7.95
CA ASN A 59 6.85 -1.41 9.03
C ASN A 59 6.01 -0.94 10.23
N ARG A 60 6.27 -1.48 11.42
CA ARG A 60 5.56 -1.06 12.65
C ARG A 60 5.58 0.46 12.82
N LEU A 61 6.69 1.11 12.50
CA LEU A 61 6.79 2.57 12.57
C LEU A 61 5.81 3.29 11.62
N GLU A 62 5.58 2.74 10.43
CA GLU A 62 4.63 3.30 9.47
C GLU A 62 3.21 3.31 10.05
N ILE A 63 2.81 2.22 10.72
CA ILE A 63 1.50 2.08 11.35
C ILE A 63 1.36 3.09 12.50
N GLU A 64 2.33 3.14 13.41
CA GLU A 64 2.31 4.05 14.56
C GLU A 64 2.28 5.53 14.13
N MET A 65 3.00 5.87 13.05
CA MET A 65 2.96 7.21 12.47
C MET A 65 1.60 7.54 11.84
N ALA A 66 0.98 6.59 11.15
CA ALA A 66 -0.35 6.79 10.57
C ALA A 66 -1.41 6.97 11.66
N GLU A 67 -1.39 6.13 12.69
CA GLU A 67 -2.30 6.22 13.83
C GLU A 67 -2.18 7.55 14.58
N LEU A 68 -0.94 8.00 14.85
CA LEU A 68 -0.69 9.31 15.46
C LEU A 68 -1.30 10.46 14.64
N LEU A 69 -1.09 10.45 13.31
CA LEU A 69 -1.59 11.51 12.44
C LEU A 69 -3.11 11.48 12.30
N LEU A 70 -3.72 10.28 12.26
CA LEU A 70 -5.17 10.12 12.28
C LEU A 70 -5.79 10.58 13.61
N ASP A 71 -5.14 10.31 14.75
CA ASP A 71 -5.57 10.81 16.06
C ASP A 71 -5.53 12.35 16.12
N ILE A 72 -4.47 12.98 15.60
CA ILE A 72 -4.38 14.44 15.49
C ILE A 72 -5.50 14.99 14.59
N MET A 73 -5.73 14.37 13.42
CA MET A 73 -6.81 14.76 12.50
C MET A 73 -8.19 14.67 13.16
N ALA A 74 -8.42 13.61 13.95
CA ALA A 74 -9.68 13.40 14.65
C ALA A 74 -9.89 14.43 15.78
N LYS A 75 -8.86 14.68 16.61
CA LYS A 75 -8.97 15.60 17.75
C LYS A 75 -9.01 17.08 17.35
N MET A 76 -8.36 17.43 16.25
CA MET A 76 -8.31 18.81 15.75
C MET A 76 -9.34 19.10 14.65
N GLU A 77 -10.17 18.11 14.31
CA GLU A 77 -11.20 18.18 13.26
C GLU A 77 -10.64 18.69 11.91
N VAL A 78 -9.49 18.16 11.49
CA VAL A 78 -8.83 18.52 10.21
C VAL A 78 -8.67 17.32 9.28
N GLU A 79 -8.77 17.56 7.97
CA GLU A 79 -8.60 16.51 6.96
C GLU A 79 -7.14 16.32 6.52
N THR A 80 -6.27 17.31 6.77
CA THR A 80 -4.86 17.29 6.35
C THR A 80 -3.96 17.78 7.49
N VAL A 81 -2.77 17.19 7.59
CA VAL A 81 -1.75 17.59 8.56
C VAL A 81 -0.46 17.92 7.82
N SER A 82 0.10 19.07 8.15
CA SER A 82 1.39 19.54 7.64
C SER A 82 2.45 19.42 8.71
N PHE A 83 3.60 18.83 8.40
CA PHE A 83 4.66 18.59 9.39
C PHE A 83 6.06 18.55 8.76
N CYS A 84 7.08 18.89 9.54
CA CYS A 84 8.47 18.51 9.30
C CYS A 84 8.84 17.26 10.10
N LEU A 85 9.92 16.58 9.70
CA LEU A 85 10.44 15.42 10.45
C LEU A 85 10.73 15.77 11.92
N ASN A 86 11.17 17.00 12.20
CA ASN A 86 11.47 17.48 13.55
C ASN A 86 10.21 17.75 14.38
N ASP A 87 9.03 17.90 13.75
CA ASP A 87 7.78 18.15 14.46
C ASP A 87 7.12 16.84 14.90
N ILE A 88 7.21 15.81 14.04
CA ILE A 88 6.66 14.47 14.32
C ILE A 88 7.45 13.73 15.39
N ILE A 89 8.79 13.84 15.41
CA ILE A 89 9.61 13.04 16.34
C ILE A 89 9.20 13.25 17.81
N PRO A 90 9.04 14.49 18.32
CA PRO A 90 8.54 14.72 19.67
C PRO A 90 7.15 14.11 19.93
N LEU A 91 6.24 14.19 18.96
CA LEU A 91 4.90 13.61 19.07
C LEU A 91 4.95 12.08 19.21
N LEU A 92 5.81 11.42 18.43
CA LEU A 92 6.04 9.97 18.54
C LEU A 92 6.66 9.58 19.88
N VAL A 93 7.59 10.39 20.41
CA VAL A 93 8.17 10.14 21.73
C VAL A 93 7.11 10.26 22.83
N CYS A 94 6.19 11.22 22.73
CA CYS A 94 5.04 11.35 23.63
C CYS A 94 4.09 10.13 23.54
N SER A 95 3.95 9.52 22.36
CA SER A 95 3.21 8.26 22.17
C SER A 95 4.02 7.01 22.53
N GLN A 96 5.14 7.15 23.24
CA GLN A 96 6.05 6.07 23.67
C GLN A 96 6.81 5.35 22.55
N VAL A 97 6.86 5.95 21.35
CA VAL A 97 7.57 5.43 20.18
C VAL A 97 8.92 6.13 20.03
N ARG A 98 10.00 5.45 20.43
CA ARG A 98 11.38 5.95 20.28
C ARG A 98 11.91 5.65 18.88
N VAL A 99 12.23 6.70 18.13
CA VAL A 99 12.62 6.58 16.72
C VAL A 99 13.76 7.51 16.35
N GLU A 100 14.56 7.07 15.39
CA GLU A 100 15.55 7.93 14.76
C GLU A 100 14.94 8.72 13.60
N LYS A 101 15.48 9.92 13.36
CA LYS A 101 15.10 10.76 12.21
C LYS A 101 15.30 10.07 10.86
N SER A 102 16.27 9.16 10.77
CA SER A 102 16.55 8.33 9.59
C SER A 102 15.36 7.42 9.26
N GLN A 103 14.76 6.79 10.27
CA GLN A 103 13.63 5.87 10.12
C GLN A 103 12.35 6.62 9.74
N VAL A 104 12.07 7.75 10.40
CA VAL A 104 10.93 8.61 10.05
C VAL A 104 11.04 9.11 8.60
N ARG A 105 12.25 9.49 8.17
CA ARG A 105 12.51 9.89 6.77
C ARG A 105 12.17 8.78 5.79
N LYS A 106 12.58 7.53 6.07
CA LYS A 106 12.26 6.38 5.21
C LYS A 106 10.75 6.18 5.06
N VAL A 107 9.99 6.26 6.16
CA VAL A 107 8.53 6.16 6.09
C VAL A 107 7.93 7.25 5.21
N VAL A 108 8.31 8.51 5.45
CA VAL A 108 7.75 9.66 4.73
C VAL A 108 8.11 9.64 3.23
N GLN A 109 9.38 9.36 2.90
CA GLN A 109 9.90 9.51 1.54
C GLN A 109 9.83 8.22 0.71
N GLU A 110 10.01 7.04 1.32
CA GLU A 110 10.07 5.76 0.60
C GLU A 110 8.73 5.02 0.67
N CYS A 111 8.11 4.93 1.85
CA CYS A 111 6.83 4.24 2.04
C CYS A 111 5.66 5.09 1.52
N TRP A 112 5.51 6.31 2.03
CA TRP A 112 4.42 7.22 1.68
C TRP A 112 4.69 8.05 0.42
N LYS A 113 5.94 8.07 -0.06
CA LYS A 113 6.36 8.79 -1.27
C LYS A 113 5.98 10.28 -1.25
N LEU A 114 5.98 10.89 -0.05
CA LEU A 114 5.68 12.31 0.11
C LEU A 114 6.89 13.15 -0.32
N ALA A 115 6.62 14.14 -1.16
CA ALA A 115 7.61 15.15 -1.52
C ALA A 115 7.47 16.37 -0.58
N PRO A 116 8.58 16.93 -0.08
CA PRO A 116 8.53 18.17 0.67
C PRO A 116 8.20 19.33 -0.28
N VAL A 117 7.61 20.39 0.28
CA VAL A 117 7.42 21.64 -0.48
C VAL A 117 8.78 22.21 -0.91
N SER A 118 8.86 22.73 -2.14
CA SER A 118 10.10 23.22 -2.77
C SER A 118 10.71 24.41 -2.03
N ASN A 119 9.87 25.34 -1.58
CA ASN A 119 10.27 26.53 -0.85
C ASN A 119 9.96 26.42 0.64
N SER A 120 10.71 27.16 1.46
CA SER A 120 10.38 27.33 2.87
C SER A 120 9.17 28.25 3.00
N LEU A 121 8.02 27.67 3.37
CA LEU A 121 6.77 28.39 3.54
C LEU A 121 6.30 28.29 5.00
N SER A 122 5.37 29.17 5.39
CA SER A 122 4.69 29.06 6.67
C SER A 122 3.65 27.94 6.63
N TYR A 123 3.64 27.09 7.64
CA TYR A 123 2.67 26.01 7.80
C TYR A 123 2.22 25.92 9.26
N THR A 124 1.04 25.33 9.46
CA THR A 124 0.54 24.98 10.79
C THR A 124 0.83 23.51 11.02
N THR A 125 1.55 23.21 12.10
CA THR A 125 1.78 21.85 12.61
C THR A 125 1.18 21.73 13.99
N TYR A 126 1.23 20.54 14.58
CA TYR A 126 0.77 20.28 15.93
C TYR A 126 1.94 19.94 16.84
N GLN A 127 1.80 20.30 18.11
CA GLN A 127 2.71 19.90 19.18
C GLN A 127 1.92 19.31 20.34
N TYR A 128 2.57 18.50 21.16
CA TYR A 128 1.94 17.93 22.34
C TYR A 128 1.76 19.02 23.41
N ASP A 129 0.55 19.13 23.96
CA ASP A 129 0.20 20.08 25.00
C ASP A 129 -0.48 19.35 26.15
N TYR A 130 0.23 19.23 27.28
CA TYR A 130 -0.26 18.53 28.46
C TYR A 130 -1.47 19.21 29.12
N ASN A 131 -1.67 20.51 28.84
CA ASN A 131 -2.71 21.30 29.50
C ASN A 131 -3.99 21.42 28.68
N HIS A 132 -3.98 20.95 27.43
CA HIS A 132 -5.14 21.03 26.55
C HIS A 132 -5.93 19.72 26.57
N GLU A 133 -7.26 19.79 26.61
CA GLU A 133 -8.15 18.62 26.62
C GLU A 133 -7.91 17.68 25.43
N CYS A 134 -7.55 18.25 24.27
CA CYS A 134 -7.25 17.50 23.04
C CYS A 134 -5.79 17.01 22.96
N HIS A 135 -4.95 17.26 23.97
CA HIS A 135 -3.51 16.93 24.05
C HIS A 135 -2.62 17.50 22.92
N TYR A 136 -3.18 18.19 21.94
CA TYR A 136 -2.46 18.78 20.82
C TYR A 136 -2.82 20.25 20.69
N SER A 137 -1.84 21.11 20.45
CA SER A 137 -2.06 22.51 20.12
C SER A 137 -1.46 22.89 18.76
N PRO A 138 -2.16 23.72 17.96
CA PRO A 138 -1.66 24.14 16.66
C PRO A 138 -0.56 25.20 16.83
N VAL A 139 0.53 25.04 16.09
CA VAL A 139 1.67 25.96 16.09
C VAL A 139 2.06 26.30 14.66
N ARG A 140 2.28 27.60 14.42
CA ARG A 140 2.81 28.08 13.15
C ARG A 140 4.33 27.95 13.12
N ARG A 141 4.86 27.33 12.08
CA ARG A 141 6.30 27.19 11.81
C ARG A 141 6.61 27.58 10.36
N ILE A 142 7.89 27.81 10.07
CA ILE A 142 8.38 28.11 8.73
C ILE A 142 9.41 27.04 8.34
N GLY A 143 9.29 26.50 7.13
CA GLY A 143 10.22 25.47 6.66
C GLY A 143 9.69 24.70 5.46
N ARG A 144 10.43 23.66 5.07
CA ARG A 144 10.01 22.70 4.04
C ARG A 144 9.29 21.54 4.72
N TYR A 145 7.97 21.56 4.65
CA TYR A 145 7.10 20.59 5.30
C TYR A 145 6.56 19.56 4.30
N TYR A 146 6.03 18.47 4.83
CA TYR A 146 5.25 17.46 4.14
C TYR A 146 3.79 17.65 4.50
N THR A 147 2.88 17.28 3.60
CA THR A 147 1.43 17.27 3.87
C THR A 147 0.91 15.87 3.61
N VAL A 148 0.06 15.37 4.50
CA VAL A 148 -0.68 14.12 4.30
C VAL A 148 -2.15 14.34 4.58
N SER A 149 -3.00 13.70 3.79
CA SER A 149 -4.45 13.71 3.97
C SER A 149 -4.95 12.44 4.68
N LYS A 150 -6.09 12.56 5.35
CA LYS A 150 -6.79 11.43 5.98
C LYS A 150 -7.06 10.30 4.97
N VAL A 151 -7.55 10.66 3.78
CA VAL A 151 -7.83 9.71 2.70
C VAL A 151 -6.58 8.95 2.27
N GLN A 152 -5.43 9.63 2.18
CA GLN A 152 -4.16 8.96 1.89
C GLN A 152 -3.80 7.96 2.98
N LEU A 153 -3.90 8.34 4.27
CA LEU A 153 -3.55 7.43 5.38
C LEU A 153 -4.48 6.23 5.49
N GLU A 154 -5.78 6.38 5.19
CA GLU A 154 -6.75 5.28 5.20
C GLU A 154 -6.60 4.34 4.00
N THR A 155 -6.05 4.83 2.88
CA THR A 155 -5.83 4.04 1.66
C THR A 155 -4.47 3.34 1.62
N LEU A 156 -3.54 3.71 2.50
CA LEU A 156 -2.42 2.86 2.86
C LEU A 156 -3.02 1.58 3.46
#